data_AF-A0A9Q4ZKE6-F1
#
_entry.id   AF-A0A9Q4ZKE6-F1
#
_cell.length_a   1.000
_cell.length_b   1.000
_cell.length_c   1.000
_cell.angle_alpha   90.00
_cell.angle_beta   90.00
_cell.angle_gamma   90.00
#
_symmetry.space_group_name_H-M   'P 1'
#
loop_
_entity.id
_entity.type
_entity.pdbx_description
1 polymer ?
#
loop_
_entity_poly.entity_id
_entity_poly.type
_entity_poly.pdbx_seq_one_letter_code
_entity_poly.pdbx_strand_id
1 'polypeptide(L)'
;MTIQFTPATKKASKARIALCGPSGSGKTYTGLALATALSDRVAVIDTERGSASKYVGLNGWQFDTVAPDKFSPLSLVETLGVAAGAGYPAVLIDSLSHYWEGTDGMLEQVDKRSGSNKFTSGWKVVRPEERKMIDAVLTYPGHVIVTMRAKTEYVIEENERGKKEPKKVGMKPIQRDGIEYEFDVIGDLDHDNRMSISKTRISSLAGEVIERPGVELARTIADWLADGVEVPSIGEYRDRAAGADSRDALLEILREVEAAQLSNAPTVDEEGRPTVLRDFIVARGKTLGGAS
;
A
#
# COMPACT_ATOMS: atom_id res chain seq x y z
N MET A 1 28.44 15.99 3.62
CA MET A 1 28.03 14.89 2.72
C MET A 1 28.30 15.35 1.30
N THR A 2 29.12 14.61 0.56
CA THR A 2 29.32 14.86 -0.88
C THR A 2 28.21 14.15 -1.63
N ILE A 3 27.41 14.88 -2.39
CA ILE A 3 26.36 14.29 -3.24
C ILE A 3 27.06 13.64 -4.45
N GLN A 4 26.83 12.34 -4.66
CA GLN A 4 27.36 11.59 -5.80
C GLN A 4 26.22 10.99 -6.62
N PHE A 5 26.28 11.14 -7.95
CA PHE A 5 25.36 10.50 -8.89
C PHE A 5 25.95 9.18 -9.37
N THR A 6 25.13 8.13 -9.47
CA THR A 6 25.52 6.81 -9.98
C THR A 6 24.59 6.38 -11.13
N PRO A 7 25.05 5.51 -12.06
CA PRO A 7 24.19 4.96 -13.09
C PRO A 7 22.97 4.26 -12.50
N ALA A 8 21.78 4.56 -13.01
CA ALA A 8 20.56 3.92 -12.58
C ALA A 8 20.51 2.46 -13.06
N THR A 9 20.05 1.56 -12.19
CA THR A 9 19.75 0.16 -12.52
C THR A 9 18.29 -0.12 -12.21
N LYS A 10 17.62 -0.91 -13.06
CA LYS A 10 16.27 -1.39 -12.77
C LYS A 10 16.41 -2.50 -11.73
N LYS A 11 15.86 -2.28 -10.54
CA LYS A 11 15.80 -3.28 -9.46
C LYS A 11 14.50 -4.04 -9.59
N ALA A 12 14.53 -5.35 -9.33
CA ALA A 12 13.31 -6.11 -9.16
C ALA A 12 12.48 -5.46 -8.04
N SER A 13 11.17 -5.30 -8.26
CA SER A 13 10.29 -4.60 -7.32
C SER A 13 9.01 -5.38 -7.05
N LYS A 14 8.21 -4.90 -6.10
CA LYS A 14 6.93 -5.50 -5.74
C LYS A 14 5.78 -4.63 -6.22
N ALA A 15 4.68 -5.29 -6.59
CA ALA A 15 3.54 -4.60 -7.17
C ALA A 15 2.91 -3.62 -6.16
N ARG A 16 2.60 -2.41 -6.61
CA ARG A 16 1.73 -1.45 -5.93
C ARG A 16 0.54 -1.14 -6.83
N ILE A 17 -0.58 -1.80 -6.57
CA ILE A 17 -1.77 -1.74 -7.42
C ILE A 17 -2.91 -1.07 -6.65
N ALA A 18 -3.54 -0.08 -7.26
CA ALA A 18 -4.76 0.55 -6.77
C ALA A 18 -5.95 0.21 -7.68
N LEU A 19 -7.01 -0.33 -7.09
CA LEU A 19 -8.27 -0.65 -7.75
C LEU A 19 -9.36 0.31 -7.27
N CYS A 20 -9.71 1.28 -8.10
CA CYS A 20 -10.68 2.31 -7.81
C CYS A 20 -12.02 1.95 -8.45
N GLY A 21 -13.15 2.26 -7.79
CA GLY A 21 -14.45 2.05 -8.43
C GLY A 21 -15.65 2.14 -7.49
N PRO A 22 -16.87 2.27 -8.05
CA PRO A 22 -18.10 2.35 -7.28
C PRO A 22 -18.43 1.03 -6.57
N SER A 23 -19.47 1.02 -5.74
CA SER A 23 -19.98 -0.24 -5.18
C SER A 23 -20.42 -1.19 -6.30
N GLY A 24 -20.17 -2.48 -6.15
CA GLY A 24 -20.53 -3.50 -7.13
C GLY A 24 -19.64 -3.59 -8.38
N SER A 25 -18.58 -2.78 -8.51
CA SER A 25 -17.68 -2.82 -9.67
C SER A 25 -16.68 -3.99 -9.69
N GLY A 26 -16.72 -4.89 -8.70
CA GLY A 26 -15.86 -6.08 -8.67
C GLY A 26 -14.44 -5.86 -8.12
N LYS A 27 -14.21 -4.80 -7.34
CA LYS A 27 -12.89 -4.47 -6.74
C LYS A 27 -12.30 -5.63 -5.92
N THR A 28 -13.07 -6.17 -4.96
CA THR A 28 -12.61 -7.27 -4.10
C THR A 28 -12.27 -8.52 -4.91
N TYR A 29 -13.15 -8.91 -5.84
CA TYR A 29 -12.91 -10.05 -6.73
C TYR A 29 -11.64 -9.87 -7.55
N THR A 30 -11.48 -8.70 -8.19
CA THR A 30 -10.29 -8.37 -8.99
C THR A 30 -9.03 -8.37 -8.11
N GLY A 31 -9.11 -7.77 -6.93
CA GLY A 31 -8.00 -7.72 -5.98
C GLY A 31 -7.54 -9.11 -5.56
N LEU A 32 -8.48 -10.02 -5.27
CA LEU A 32 -8.18 -11.42 -4.95
C LEU A 32 -7.59 -12.17 -6.16
N ALA A 33 -8.15 -11.98 -7.35
CA ALA A 33 -7.65 -12.59 -8.58
C ALA A 33 -6.20 -12.17 -8.86
N LEU A 34 -5.87 -10.89 -8.67
CA LEU A 34 -4.51 -10.38 -8.84
C LEU A 34 -3.58 -10.87 -7.72
N ALA A 35 -4.01 -10.77 -6.45
CA ALA A 35 -3.18 -11.16 -5.31
C ALA A 35 -2.77 -12.64 -5.36
N THR A 36 -3.73 -13.52 -5.64
CA THR A 36 -3.52 -14.98 -5.70
C THR A 36 -2.77 -15.43 -6.96
N ALA A 37 -2.80 -14.63 -8.04
CA ALA A 37 -1.98 -14.88 -9.22
C ALA A 37 -0.54 -14.35 -9.08
N LEU A 38 -0.34 -13.31 -8.26
CA LEU A 38 0.99 -12.77 -7.94
C LEU A 38 1.71 -13.60 -6.87
N SER A 39 0.98 -14.32 -6.01
CA SER A 39 1.59 -15.15 -4.98
C SER A 39 0.68 -16.23 -4.39
N ASP A 40 1.28 -17.32 -3.93
CA ASP A 40 0.60 -18.48 -3.37
C ASP A 40 0.01 -18.24 -1.97
N ARG A 41 0.50 -17.22 -1.24
CA ARG A 41 0.03 -16.90 0.11
C ARG A 41 -0.37 -15.44 0.20
N VAL A 42 -1.64 -15.21 0.52
CA VAL A 42 -2.25 -13.89 0.52
C VAL A 42 -2.81 -13.58 1.90
N ALA A 43 -2.55 -12.37 2.41
CA ALA A 43 -3.28 -11.81 3.54
C ALA A 43 -4.28 -10.76 3.06
N VAL A 44 -5.48 -10.72 3.64
CA VAL A 44 -6.50 -9.72 3.35
C VAL A 44 -6.76 -8.89 4.60
N ILE A 45 -6.65 -7.57 4.47
CA ILE A 45 -7.09 -6.61 5.48
C ILE A 45 -8.50 -6.17 5.06
N ASP A 46 -9.50 -6.86 5.59
CA ASP A 46 -10.92 -6.72 5.22
C ASP A 46 -11.62 -5.71 6.12
N THR A 47 -11.63 -4.46 5.68
CA THR A 47 -12.34 -3.36 6.35
C THR A 47 -13.86 -3.39 6.11
N GLU A 48 -14.35 -4.25 5.21
CA GLU A 48 -15.76 -4.41 4.86
C GLU A 48 -16.44 -5.54 5.67
N ARG A 49 -15.97 -5.75 6.91
CA ARG A 49 -16.58 -6.64 7.92
C ARG A 49 -16.66 -8.12 7.46
N GLY A 50 -15.59 -8.62 6.86
CA GLY A 50 -15.50 -10.04 6.47
C GLY A 50 -16.18 -10.35 5.13
N SER A 51 -16.43 -9.33 4.30
CA SER A 51 -17.03 -9.53 2.97
C SER A 51 -16.13 -10.33 2.03
N ALA A 52 -14.80 -10.22 2.16
CA ALA A 52 -13.84 -10.94 1.35
C ALA A 52 -13.92 -12.45 1.62
N SER A 53 -14.20 -12.86 2.86
CA SER A 53 -14.31 -14.28 3.24
C SER A 53 -15.38 -15.06 2.44
N LYS A 54 -16.34 -14.37 1.82
CA LYS A 54 -17.34 -14.97 0.93
C LYS A 54 -16.74 -15.53 -0.37
N TYR A 55 -15.51 -15.14 -0.70
CA TYR A 55 -14.79 -15.59 -1.89
C TYR A 55 -13.84 -16.77 -1.61
N VAL A 56 -13.73 -17.23 -0.36
CA VAL A 56 -12.89 -18.40 -0.03
C VAL A 56 -13.38 -19.63 -0.80
N GLY A 57 -12.46 -20.33 -1.45
CA GLY A 57 -12.76 -21.49 -2.30
C GLY A 57 -13.23 -21.14 -3.71
N LEU A 58 -13.64 -19.90 -3.98
CA LEU A 58 -13.94 -19.45 -5.34
C LEU A 58 -12.66 -19.46 -6.17
N ASN A 59 -12.68 -20.06 -7.36
CA ASN A 59 -11.50 -20.23 -8.22
C ASN A 59 -10.30 -20.92 -7.52
N GLY A 60 -10.55 -21.68 -6.43
CA GLY A 60 -9.49 -22.29 -5.63
C GLY A 60 -8.76 -21.32 -4.69
N TRP A 61 -9.22 -20.08 -4.55
CA TRP A 61 -8.58 -19.08 -3.69
C TRP A 61 -8.61 -19.45 -2.22
N GLN A 62 -7.46 -19.29 -1.58
CA GLN A 62 -7.27 -19.38 -0.14
C GLN A 62 -6.47 -18.16 0.30
N PHE A 63 -6.82 -17.59 1.43
CA PHE A 63 -6.14 -16.44 2.01
C PHE A 63 -6.44 -16.33 3.50
N ASP A 64 -5.50 -15.75 4.23
CA ASP A 64 -5.69 -15.39 5.63
C ASP A 64 -6.29 -13.98 5.70
N THR A 65 -7.08 -13.67 6.72
CA THR A 65 -7.75 -12.37 6.83
C THR A 65 -7.75 -11.81 8.24
N VAL A 66 -7.71 -10.48 8.34
CA VAL A 66 -8.02 -9.71 9.55
C VAL A 66 -9.11 -8.71 9.21
N ALA A 67 -10.06 -8.52 10.12
CA ALA A 67 -11.12 -7.54 9.99
C ALA A 67 -10.96 -6.43 11.05
N PRO A 68 -10.30 -5.31 10.72
CA PRO A 68 -10.12 -4.20 11.66
C PRO A 68 -11.46 -3.56 12.03
N ASP A 69 -11.59 -3.15 13.29
CA ASP A 69 -12.73 -2.37 13.80
C ASP A 69 -12.43 -0.86 13.92
N LYS A 70 -11.16 -0.47 13.76
CA LYS A 70 -10.67 0.91 13.76
C LYS A 70 -9.70 1.14 12.59
N PHE A 71 -9.79 2.31 11.98
CA PHE A 71 -9.08 2.64 10.75
C PHE A 71 -8.09 3.79 10.92
N SER A 72 -7.42 3.88 12.07
CA SER A 72 -6.35 4.86 12.24
C SER A 72 -5.19 4.56 11.28
N PRO A 73 -4.48 5.58 10.73
CA PRO A 73 -3.37 5.33 9.82
C PRO A 73 -2.29 4.42 10.42
N LEU A 74 -2.03 4.57 11.73
CA LEU A 74 -1.06 3.75 12.45
C LEU A 74 -1.51 2.30 12.63
N SER A 75 -2.83 2.01 12.73
CA SER A 75 -3.28 0.62 12.81
C SER A 75 -3.00 -0.15 11.53
N LEU A 76 -3.02 0.51 10.37
CA LEU A 76 -2.60 -0.11 9.11
C LEU A 76 -1.10 -0.41 9.10
N VAL A 77 -0.27 0.50 9.62
CA VAL A 77 1.18 0.28 9.76
C VAL A 77 1.45 -0.96 10.61
N GLU A 78 0.79 -1.07 11.76
CA GLU A 78 0.90 -2.23 12.65
C GLU A 78 0.45 -3.53 11.95
N THR A 79 -0.69 -3.50 11.27
CA THR A 79 -1.25 -4.65 10.57
C THR A 79 -0.32 -5.12 9.44
N LEU A 80 0.25 -4.18 8.67
CA LEU A 80 1.25 -4.48 7.65
C LEU A 80 2.54 -5.03 8.27
N GLY A 81 2.96 -4.54 9.45
CA GLY A 81 4.08 -5.09 10.21
C GLY A 81 3.86 -6.54 10.62
N VAL A 82 2.68 -6.88 11.13
CA VAL A 82 2.29 -8.28 11.43
C VAL A 82 2.32 -9.13 10.16
N ALA A 83 1.75 -8.63 9.06
CA ALA A 83 1.73 -9.36 7.79
C ALA A 83 3.15 -9.59 7.24
N ALA A 84 4.03 -8.59 7.35
CA ALA A 84 5.43 -8.70 6.94
C ALA A 84 6.19 -9.72 7.82
N GLY A 85 6.02 -9.65 9.15
CA GLY A 85 6.65 -10.58 10.08
C GLY A 85 6.18 -12.03 9.92
N ALA A 86 4.92 -12.22 9.54
CA ALA A 86 4.36 -13.53 9.20
C ALA A 86 4.77 -14.01 7.79
N GLY A 87 5.52 -13.20 7.03
CA GLY A 87 6.07 -13.55 5.73
C GLY A 87 5.01 -13.65 4.63
N TYR A 88 3.97 -12.81 4.65
CA TYR A 88 3.01 -12.78 3.55
C TYR A 88 3.62 -12.12 2.29
N PRO A 89 3.73 -12.84 1.17
CA PRO A 89 4.29 -12.29 -0.06
C PRO A 89 3.31 -11.39 -0.84
N ALA A 90 2.01 -11.42 -0.51
CA ALA A 90 1.00 -10.51 -1.07
C ALA A 90 -0.03 -10.11 -0.01
N VAL A 91 -0.42 -8.83 -0.01
CA VAL A 91 -1.47 -8.27 0.85
C VAL A 91 -2.50 -7.52 0.00
N LEU A 92 -3.78 -7.80 0.27
CA LEU A 92 -4.92 -7.05 -0.23
C LEU A 92 -5.50 -6.17 0.88
N ILE A 93 -5.52 -4.85 0.69
CA ILE A 93 -6.18 -3.89 1.58
C ILE A 93 -7.54 -3.55 0.98
N ASP A 94 -8.62 -4.09 1.53
CA ASP A 94 -9.98 -3.91 1.03
C ASP A 94 -10.84 -3.22 2.09
N SER A 95 -10.88 -1.88 2.16
CA SER A 95 -10.38 -0.87 1.25
C SER A 95 -9.61 0.23 2.01
N LEU A 96 -8.69 0.88 1.30
CA LEU A 96 -7.92 2.01 1.82
C LEU A 96 -8.81 3.22 2.15
N SER A 97 -10.00 3.31 1.56
CA SER A 97 -10.97 4.38 1.82
C SER A 97 -11.46 4.42 3.27
N HIS A 98 -11.50 3.29 3.99
CA HIS A 98 -11.89 3.30 5.41
C HIS A 98 -10.86 4.00 6.29
N TYR A 99 -9.57 3.94 5.93
CA TYR A 99 -8.53 4.69 6.65
C TYR A 99 -8.64 6.22 6.43
N TRP A 100 -9.40 6.66 5.43
CA TRP A 100 -9.72 8.06 5.20
C TRP A 100 -10.97 8.52 5.96
N GLU A 101 -12.13 7.91 5.66
CA GLU A 101 -13.45 8.37 6.14
C GLU A 101 -14.15 7.41 7.13
N GLY A 102 -13.54 6.28 7.47
CA GLY A 102 -14.10 5.30 8.41
C GLY A 102 -13.94 5.70 9.87
N THR A 103 -14.46 4.86 10.77
CA THR A 103 -14.33 5.02 12.23
C THR A 103 -12.86 5.09 12.66
N ASP A 104 -12.52 6.14 13.39
CA ASP A 104 -11.15 6.48 13.78
C ASP A 104 -10.19 6.72 12.59
N GLY A 105 -10.74 6.91 11.39
CA GLY A 105 -10.01 7.30 10.19
C GLY A 105 -9.49 8.72 10.24
N MET A 106 -8.72 9.10 9.22
CA MET A 106 -8.04 10.41 9.17
C MET A 106 -8.98 11.59 9.37
N LEU A 107 -10.15 11.61 8.72
CA LEU A 107 -11.09 12.73 8.85
C LEU A 107 -11.63 12.88 10.28
N GLU A 108 -12.02 11.77 10.92
CA GLU A 108 -12.50 11.79 12.30
C GLU A 108 -11.40 12.19 13.28
N GLN A 109 -10.17 11.73 13.06
CA GLN A 109 -9.02 12.11 13.89
C GLN A 109 -8.65 13.59 13.75
N VAL A 110 -8.72 14.14 12.54
CA VAL A 110 -8.54 15.58 12.32
C VAL A 110 -9.59 16.33 13.11
N ASP A 111 -10.87 15.94 13.02
CA ASP A 111 -11.95 16.61 13.75
C ASP A 111 -11.78 16.53 15.27
N LYS A 112 -11.39 15.37 15.82
CA LYS A 112 -11.15 15.19 17.27
C LYS A 112 -9.96 16.01 17.80
N ARG A 113 -8.89 16.10 17.01
CA ARG A 113 -7.64 16.77 17.38
C ARG A 113 -7.64 18.26 17.03
N SER A 114 -8.67 18.70 16.31
CA SER A 114 -8.93 20.10 16.08
C SER A 114 -9.47 20.74 17.35
N GLY A 115 -8.68 21.62 17.97
CA GLY A 115 -9.22 22.56 18.95
C GLY A 115 -10.16 23.58 18.29
N SER A 116 -10.14 24.83 18.75
CA SER A 116 -10.92 25.93 18.15
C SER A 116 -10.55 26.26 16.69
N ASN A 117 -9.46 25.71 16.14
CA ASN A 117 -9.00 26.01 14.78
C ASN A 117 -8.66 24.72 13.99
N LYS A 118 -9.63 24.20 13.22
CA LYS A 118 -9.56 22.91 12.49
C LYS A 118 -8.45 22.82 11.44
N PHE A 119 -8.17 23.93 10.76
CA PHE A 119 -7.28 23.94 9.59
C PHE A 119 -5.79 23.85 9.93
N THR A 120 -5.37 24.24 11.13
CA THR A 120 -3.94 24.31 11.50
C THR A 120 -3.53 23.40 12.64
N SER A 121 -4.46 22.83 13.42
CA SER A 121 -4.14 21.96 14.57
C SER A 121 -4.27 20.47 14.25
N GLY A 122 -5.42 20.01 13.74
CA GLY A 122 -5.68 18.59 13.50
C GLY A 122 -4.77 17.96 12.42
N TRP A 123 -4.69 18.59 11.24
CA TRP A 123 -3.85 18.08 10.14
C TRP A 123 -2.36 18.06 10.48
N LYS A 124 -1.86 18.97 11.33
CA LYS A 124 -0.43 18.93 11.75
C LYS A 124 -0.09 17.64 12.49
N VAL A 125 -1.07 17.03 13.17
CA VAL A 125 -0.86 15.77 13.89
C VAL A 125 -1.15 14.56 13.00
N VAL A 126 -2.18 14.62 12.15
CA VAL A 126 -2.58 13.46 11.32
C VAL A 126 -1.70 13.28 10.07
N ARG A 127 -1.19 14.36 9.46
CA ARG A 127 -0.33 14.28 8.26
C ARG A 127 0.93 13.43 8.46
N PRO A 128 1.67 13.53 9.59
CA PRO A 128 2.77 12.61 9.87
C PRO A 128 2.36 11.13 9.93
N GLU A 129 1.18 10.83 10.49
CA GLU A 129 0.67 9.45 10.60
C GLU A 129 0.24 8.91 9.24
N GLU A 130 -0.43 9.74 8.41
CA GLU A 130 -0.74 9.44 7.02
C GLU A 130 0.52 9.09 6.23
N ARG A 131 1.59 9.90 6.35
CA ARG A 131 2.86 9.63 5.66
C ARG A 131 3.44 8.28 6.05
N LYS A 132 3.45 7.96 7.35
CA LYS A 132 3.90 6.63 7.82
C LYS A 132 3.06 5.49 7.24
N MET A 133 1.75 5.68 7.12
CA MET A 133 0.85 4.71 6.51
C MET A 133 1.16 4.50 5.03
N ILE A 134 1.32 5.58 4.26
CA ILE A 134 1.67 5.49 2.83
C ILE A 134 3.06 4.88 2.65
N ASP A 135 4.03 5.30 3.44
CA ASP A 135 5.38 4.72 3.44
C ASP A 135 5.31 3.21 3.71
N ALA A 136 4.54 2.76 4.71
CA ALA A 136 4.38 1.34 5.02
C ALA A 136 3.75 0.55 3.86
N VAL A 137 2.75 1.11 3.18
CA VAL A 137 2.13 0.52 1.97
C VAL A 137 3.15 0.41 0.84
N LEU A 138 3.92 1.47 0.59
CA LEU A 138 4.88 1.52 -0.52
C LEU A 138 6.12 0.66 -0.27
N THR A 139 6.55 0.54 0.98
CA THR A 139 7.78 -0.19 1.37
C THR A 139 7.52 -1.61 1.87
N TYR A 140 6.29 -2.11 1.84
CA TYR A 140 5.95 -3.48 2.23
C TYR A 140 6.79 -4.53 1.45
N PRO A 141 7.33 -5.59 2.08
CA PRO A 141 8.19 -6.56 1.39
C PRO A 141 7.55 -7.42 0.29
N GLY A 142 6.23 -7.55 0.32
CA GLY A 142 5.45 -8.30 -0.66
C GLY A 142 4.73 -7.39 -1.67
N HIS A 143 3.89 -7.98 -2.52
CA HIS A 143 2.95 -7.27 -3.38
C HIS A 143 1.85 -6.63 -2.53
N VAL A 144 1.43 -5.42 -2.87
CA VAL A 144 0.31 -4.74 -2.21
C VAL A 144 -0.71 -4.34 -3.27
N ILE A 145 -1.93 -4.81 -3.06
CA ILE A 145 -3.11 -4.41 -3.81
C ILE A 145 -4.01 -3.67 -2.84
N VAL A 146 -4.48 -2.49 -3.22
CA VAL A 146 -5.46 -1.74 -2.44
C VAL A 146 -6.72 -1.54 -3.27
N THR A 147 -7.87 -1.59 -2.62
CA THR A 147 -9.11 -1.11 -3.22
C THR A 147 -9.45 0.26 -2.67
N MET A 148 -10.07 1.09 -3.49
CA MET A 148 -10.59 2.40 -3.11
C MET A 148 -12.02 2.53 -3.63
N ARG A 149 -12.90 2.98 -2.75
CA ARG A 149 -14.25 3.38 -3.14
C ARG A 149 -14.15 4.67 -3.94
N ALA A 150 -15.00 4.83 -4.95
CA ALA A 150 -15.07 6.06 -5.73
C ALA A 150 -16.48 6.66 -5.71
N LYS A 151 -16.55 7.99 -5.67
CA LYS A 151 -17.77 8.77 -5.85
C LYS A 151 -17.79 9.35 -7.26
N THR A 152 -18.98 9.54 -7.81
CA THR A 152 -19.11 10.24 -9.10
C THR A 152 -18.64 11.67 -8.95
N GLU A 153 -17.73 12.11 -9.83
CA GLU A 153 -17.27 13.48 -9.87
C GLU A 153 -18.10 14.30 -10.86
N TYR A 154 -18.54 15.47 -10.41
CA TYR A 154 -19.29 16.44 -11.19
C TYR A 154 -18.54 17.77 -11.21
N VAL A 155 -18.37 18.37 -12.38
CA VAL A 155 -17.98 19.78 -12.50
C VAL A 155 -19.19 20.61 -12.83
N ILE A 156 -19.17 21.88 -12.43
CA ILE A 156 -20.17 22.84 -12.86
C ILE A 156 -19.66 23.47 -14.15
N GLU A 157 -20.27 23.13 -15.28
CA GLU A 157 -20.02 23.80 -16.56
C GLU A 157 -21.15 24.82 -16.82
N GLU A 158 -20.79 25.93 -17.46
CA GLU A 158 -21.76 26.90 -17.93
C GLU A 158 -22.21 26.47 -19.33
N ASN A 159 -23.50 26.16 -19.48
CA ASN A 159 -24.04 25.76 -20.78
C ASN A 159 -24.12 26.96 -21.74
N GLU A 160 -24.45 26.71 -23.01
CA GLU A 160 -24.56 27.73 -24.06
C GLU A 160 -25.55 28.87 -23.74
N ARG A 161 -26.39 28.72 -22.70
CA ARG A 161 -27.37 29.70 -22.22
C ARG A 161 -26.91 30.43 -20.95
N GLY A 162 -25.65 30.31 -20.54
CA GLY A 162 -25.10 30.95 -19.35
C GLY A 162 -25.53 30.29 -18.03
N LYS A 163 -26.14 29.10 -18.08
CA LYS A 163 -26.65 28.41 -16.89
C LYS A 163 -25.65 27.37 -16.41
N LYS A 164 -25.29 27.47 -15.12
CA LYS A 164 -24.43 26.52 -14.41
C LYS A 164 -25.15 25.18 -14.23
N GLU A 165 -24.65 24.12 -14.86
CA GLU A 165 -25.21 22.77 -14.78
C GLU A 165 -24.13 21.74 -14.38
N PRO A 166 -24.43 20.80 -13.45
CA PRO A 166 -23.48 19.75 -13.06
C PRO A 166 -23.31 18.75 -14.20
N LYS A 167 -22.08 18.58 -14.69
CA LYS A 167 -21.68 17.59 -15.68
C LYS A 167 -20.80 16.54 -15.03
N LYS A 168 -21.18 15.27 -15.20
CA LYS A 168 -20.38 14.13 -14.75
C LYS A 168 -19.07 14.12 -15.52
N VAL A 169 -17.94 14.23 -14.83
CA VAL A 169 -16.59 14.24 -15.45
C VAL A 169 -15.80 12.98 -15.20
N GLY A 170 -16.19 12.17 -14.23
CA GLY A 170 -15.46 10.95 -13.94
C GLY A 170 -15.84 10.32 -12.60
N MET A 171 -14.92 9.52 -12.08
CA MET A 171 -15.00 8.92 -10.76
C MET A 171 -13.81 9.45 -9.95
N LYS A 172 -14.08 9.94 -8.75
CA LYS A 172 -13.05 10.40 -7.82
C LYS A 172 -12.90 9.41 -6.67
N PRO A 173 -11.69 8.89 -6.40
CA PRO A 173 -11.44 8.06 -5.24
C PRO A 173 -11.81 8.78 -3.95
N ILE A 174 -12.37 8.04 -3.00
CA ILE A 174 -12.61 8.53 -1.65
C ILE A 174 -11.31 8.39 -0.85
N GLN A 175 -10.45 9.38 -1.00
CA GLN A 175 -9.14 9.48 -0.36
C GLN A 175 -8.61 10.92 -0.50
N ARG A 176 -7.45 11.22 0.10
CA ARG A 176 -6.71 12.46 -0.19
C ARG A 176 -6.40 12.58 -1.69
N ASP A 177 -6.64 13.76 -2.23
CA ASP A 177 -6.22 14.15 -3.59
C ASP A 177 -4.72 13.86 -3.82
N GLY A 178 -4.43 13.20 -4.94
CA GLY A 178 -3.07 12.81 -5.32
C GLY A 178 -2.58 11.50 -4.71
N ILE A 179 -3.42 10.74 -3.99
CA ILE A 179 -3.03 9.40 -3.54
C ILE A 179 -2.72 8.48 -4.73
N GLU A 180 -3.38 8.72 -5.86
CA GLU A 180 -3.18 8.00 -7.11
C GLU A 180 -1.69 7.97 -7.53
N TYR A 181 -0.94 9.04 -7.30
CA TYR A 181 0.46 9.14 -7.74
C TYR A 181 1.42 8.18 -7.01
N GLU A 182 1.00 7.61 -5.88
CA GLU A 182 1.84 6.74 -5.05
C GLU A 182 1.98 5.33 -5.66
N PHE A 183 0.95 4.80 -6.32
CA PHE A 183 0.89 3.42 -6.81
C PHE A 183 1.54 3.25 -8.19
N ASP A 184 2.00 2.05 -8.54
CA ASP A 184 2.58 1.75 -9.86
C ASP A 184 1.52 1.67 -10.94
N VAL A 185 0.43 0.95 -10.65
CA VAL A 185 -0.71 0.71 -11.53
C VAL A 185 -1.99 1.14 -10.82
N ILE A 186 -2.83 1.87 -11.53
CA ILE A 186 -4.16 2.27 -11.09
C ILE A 186 -5.15 1.84 -12.16
N GLY A 187 -6.16 1.08 -11.73
CA GLY A 187 -7.29 0.73 -12.57
C GLY A 187 -8.60 1.24 -12.00
N ASP A 188 -9.37 1.88 -12.86
CA ASP A 188 -10.73 2.29 -12.58
C ASP A 188 -11.71 1.24 -13.10
N LEU A 189 -12.38 0.57 -12.17
CA LEU A 189 -13.38 -0.46 -12.42
C LEU A 189 -14.77 0.16 -12.54
N ASP A 190 -15.51 -0.25 -13.57
CA ASP A 190 -16.93 0.10 -13.75
C ASP A 190 -17.88 -1.04 -13.34
N HIS A 191 -19.18 -0.83 -13.49
CA HIS A 191 -20.21 -1.82 -13.14
C HIS A 191 -20.21 -3.08 -14.02
N ASP A 192 -19.59 -3.02 -15.20
CA ASP A 192 -19.44 -4.16 -16.12
C ASP A 192 -18.15 -4.96 -15.82
N ASN A 193 -17.45 -4.61 -14.73
CA ASN A 193 -16.15 -5.15 -14.34
C ASN A 193 -15.07 -4.93 -15.41
N ARG A 194 -15.16 -3.83 -16.17
CA ARG A 194 -14.07 -3.37 -17.03
C ARG A 194 -13.15 -2.47 -16.25
N MET A 195 -11.84 -2.70 -16.37
CA MET A 195 -10.80 -1.93 -15.72
C MET A 195 -10.11 -1.05 -16.76
N SER A 196 -10.30 0.26 -16.66
CA SER A 196 -9.52 1.24 -17.43
C SER A 196 -8.23 1.55 -16.69
N ILE A 197 -7.08 1.45 -17.33
CA ILE A 197 -5.80 1.82 -16.72
C ILE A 197 -5.62 3.34 -16.77
N SER A 198 -5.90 4.03 -15.67
CA SER A 198 -5.77 5.49 -15.58
C SER A 198 -4.35 5.96 -15.33
N LYS A 199 -3.52 5.11 -14.70
CA LYS A 199 -2.10 5.39 -14.51
C LYS A 199 -1.30 4.09 -14.43
N THR A 200 -0.14 4.05 -15.08
CA THR A 200 0.77 2.92 -14.99
C THR A 200 2.23 3.32 -15.23
N ARG A 201 3.18 2.62 -14.62
CA ARG A 201 4.62 2.65 -14.99
C ARG A 201 4.97 1.58 -16.03
N ILE A 202 4.03 0.69 -16.35
CA ILE A 202 4.17 -0.42 -17.29
C ILE A 202 3.62 0.04 -18.64
N SER A 203 4.50 0.27 -19.60
CA SER A 203 4.14 0.83 -20.91
C SER A 203 3.12 0.00 -21.68
N SER A 204 3.17 -1.33 -21.57
CA SER A 204 2.22 -2.24 -22.23
C SER A 204 0.80 -2.16 -21.68
N LEU A 205 0.58 -1.53 -20.52
CA LEU A 205 -0.75 -1.34 -19.92
C LEU A 205 -1.28 0.09 -20.11
N ALA A 206 -0.51 0.99 -20.72
CA ALA A 206 -0.88 2.39 -20.78
C ALA A 206 -2.08 2.63 -21.72
N GLY A 207 -3.19 3.10 -21.15
CA GLY A 207 -4.43 3.36 -21.90
C GLY A 207 -5.28 2.13 -22.19
N GLU A 208 -4.89 0.95 -21.67
CA GLU A 208 -5.63 -0.29 -21.87
C GLU A 208 -6.95 -0.30 -21.09
N VAL A 209 -7.93 -1.00 -21.67
CA VAL A 209 -9.20 -1.33 -21.01
C VAL A 209 -9.32 -2.85 -20.98
N ILE A 210 -9.32 -3.41 -19.78
CA ILE A 210 -9.25 -4.85 -19.56
C ILE A 210 -10.62 -5.33 -19.07
N GLU A 211 -11.25 -6.24 -19.82
CA GLU A 211 -12.49 -6.87 -19.38
C GLU A 211 -12.19 -7.95 -18.33
N ARG A 212 -12.82 -7.86 -17.15
CA ARG A 212 -12.70 -8.85 -16.06
C ARG A 212 -11.23 -9.21 -15.74
N PRO A 213 -10.44 -8.21 -15.32
CA PRO A 213 -9.02 -8.41 -14.99
C PRO A 213 -8.79 -9.58 -14.01
N GLY A 214 -7.69 -10.31 -14.23
CA GLY A 214 -7.34 -11.49 -13.43
C GLY A 214 -5.91 -11.97 -13.71
N VAL A 215 -5.74 -13.27 -13.90
CA VAL A 215 -4.43 -13.94 -13.97
C VAL A 215 -3.51 -13.36 -15.07
N GLU A 216 -4.05 -13.06 -16.26
CA GLU A 216 -3.25 -12.52 -17.37
C GLU A 216 -2.66 -11.13 -17.08
N LEU A 217 -3.46 -10.27 -16.44
CA LEU A 217 -3.00 -8.96 -15.98
C LEU A 217 -1.93 -9.12 -14.89
N ALA A 218 -2.17 -10.00 -13.92
CA ALA A 218 -1.19 -10.28 -12.85
C ALA A 218 0.15 -10.77 -13.42
N ARG A 219 0.11 -11.65 -14.42
CA ARG A 219 1.31 -12.14 -15.12
C ARG A 219 2.06 -11.02 -15.83
N THR A 220 1.35 -10.18 -16.57
CA THR A 220 1.94 -9.00 -17.25
C THR A 220 2.64 -8.08 -16.26
N ILE A 221 2.04 -7.86 -15.09
CA ILE A 221 2.63 -7.08 -14.01
C ILE A 221 3.86 -7.78 -13.42
N ALA A 222 3.77 -9.08 -13.12
CA ALA A 222 4.86 -9.87 -12.56
C ALA A 222 6.09 -9.88 -13.47
N ASP A 223 5.90 -10.11 -14.77
CA ASP A 223 6.98 -10.16 -15.77
C ASP A 223 7.72 -8.81 -15.83
N TRP A 224 7.00 -7.68 -15.78
CA TRP A 224 7.63 -6.35 -15.77
C TRP A 224 8.40 -6.05 -14.48
N LEU A 225 7.91 -6.54 -13.33
CA LEU A 225 8.53 -6.37 -12.02
C LEU A 225 9.77 -7.25 -11.84
N ALA A 226 9.81 -8.42 -12.47
CA ALA A 226 10.93 -9.35 -12.44
C ALA A 226 12.10 -8.92 -13.35
N ASP A 227 11.84 -8.07 -14.34
CA ASP A 227 12.85 -7.51 -15.23
C ASP A 227 13.71 -6.46 -14.50
N GLY A 228 14.61 -6.91 -13.63
CA GLY A 228 15.52 -6.06 -12.87
C GLY A 228 16.53 -6.87 -12.06
N VAL A 229 17.58 -6.20 -11.56
CA VAL A 229 18.58 -6.81 -10.69
C VAL A 229 17.91 -7.20 -9.36
N GLU A 230 18.10 -8.44 -8.93
CA GLU A 230 17.66 -8.88 -7.62
C GLU A 230 18.32 -8.04 -6.52
N VAL A 231 17.51 -7.61 -5.57
CA VAL A 231 17.95 -6.86 -4.40
C VAL A 231 17.58 -7.62 -3.13
N PRO A 232 18.39 -7.53 -2.06
CA PRO A 232 18.03 -8.16 -0.81
C PRO A 232 16.65 -7.69 -0.35
N SER A 233 15.80 -8.65 -0.02
CA SER A 233 14.50 -8.44 0.60
C SER A 233 14.65 -7.89 2.02
N ILE A 234 13.56 -7.32 2.53
CA ILE A 234 13.51 -6.85 3.93
C ILE A 234 13.74 -8.01 4.91
N GLY A 235 13.29 -9.22 4.57
CA GLY A 235 13.56 -10.43 5.34
C GLY A 235 15.06 -10.72 5.40
N GLU A 236 15.75 -10.69 4.26
CA GLU A 236 17.20 -10.89 4.20
C GLU A 236 17.97 -9.79 4.94
N TYR A 237 17.56 -8.52 4.84
CA TYR A 237 18.15 -7.43 5.63
C TYR A 237 17.94 -7.66 7.14
N ARG A 238 16.74 -8.07 7.54
CA ARG A 238 16.43 -8.40 8.93
C ARG A 238 17.28 -9.56 9.42
N ASP A 239 17.40 -10.64 8.65
CA ASP A 239 18.15 -11.83 9.03
C ASP A 239 19.66 -11.53 9.11
N ARG A 240 20.19 -10.73 8.17
CA ARG A 240 21.56 -10.20 8.25
C ARG A 240 21.77 -9.36 9.52
N ALA A 241 20.83 -8.49 9.87
CA ALA A 241 20.92 -7.67 11.07
C ALA A 241 20.71 -8.50 12.36
N ALA A 242 19.89 -9.55 12.32
CA ALA A 242 19.71 -10.48 13.41
C ALA A 242 20.98 -11.32 13.63
N GLY A 243 21.67 -11.72 12.56
CA GLY A 243 22.91 -12.49 12.61
C GLY A 243 24.19 -11.67 12.79
N ALA A 244 24.11 -10.33 12.79
CA ALA A 244 25.27 -9.46 12.93
C ALA A 244 25.89 -9.55 14.34
N ASP A 245 27.22 -9.68 14.39
CA ASP A 245 28.01 -9.85 15.60
C ASP A 245 28.70 -8.57 16.09
N SER A 246 28.63 -7.49 15.31
CA SER A 246 29.32 -6.24 15.58
C SER A 246 28.50 -5.01 15.20
N ARG A 247 28.81 -3.88 15.85
CA ARG A 247 28.18 -2.59 15.55
C ARG A 247 28.52 -2.10 14.14
N ASP A 248 29.72 -2.39 13.65
CA ASP A 248 30.16 -1.97 12.32
C ASP A 248 29.36 -2.69 11.22
N ALA A 249 29.13 -4.00 11.36
CA ALA A 249 28.26 -4.74 10.45
C ALA A 249 26.82 -4.17 10.45
N LEU A 250 26.26 -3.83 11.61
CA LEU A 250 24.93 -3.21 11.69
C LEU A 250 24.89 -1.82 11.05
N LEU A 251 25.96 -1.03 11.16
CA LEU A 251 26.06 0.28 10.53
C LEU A 251 26.14 0.18 8.99
N GLU A 252 26.83 -0.84 8.47
CA GLU A 252 26.84 -1.12 7.02
C GLU A 252 25.45 -1.52 6.52
N ILE A 253 24.78 -2.45 7.22
CA ILE A 253 23.40 -2.85 6.88
C ILE A 253 22.46 -1.64 6.94
N LEU A 254 22.59 -0.78 7.96
CA LEU A 254 21.77 0.42 8.08
C LEU A 254 21.97 1.37 6.89
N ARG A 255 23.22 1.57 6.43
CA ARG A 255 23.51 2.39 5.25
C ARG A 255 22.90 1.79 3.97
N GLU A 256 22.97 0.47 3.81
CA GLU A 256 22.32 -0.21 2.68
C GLU A 256 20.80 -0.02 2.70
N VAL A 257 20.17 -0.17 3.87
CA VAL A 257 18.72 0.02 4.07
C VAL A 257 18.30 1.46 3.79
N GLU A 258 19.07 2.45 4.25
CA GLU A 258 18.84 3.86 3.96
C GLU A 258 18.97 4.16 2.46
N ALA A 259 20.02 3.62 1.81
CA ALA A 259 20.23 3.78 0.37
C ALA A 259 19.14 3.09 -0.48
N ALA A 260 18.54 2.02 0.04
CA ALA A 260 17.42 1.33 -0.58
C ALA A 260 16.05 1.98 -0.27
N GLN A 261 16.01 3.05 0.54
CA GLN A 261 14.78 3.68 1.05
C GLN A 261 13.86 2.71 1.81
N LEU A 262 14.45 1.71 2.48
CA LEU A 262 13.73 0.67 3.22
C LEU A 262 13.68 0.93 4.73
N SER A 263 14.08 2.12 5.19
CA SER A 263 14.13 2.45 6.62
C SER A 263 12.78 2.26 7.34
N ASN A 264 11.68 2.62 6.66
CA ASN A 264 10.32 2.52 7.17
C ASN A 264 9.62 1.20 6.80
N ALA A 265 10.35 0.26 6.18
CA ALA A 265 9.79 -1.04 5.79
C ALA A 265 9.23 -1.78 7.02
N PRO A 266 7.94 -2.17 7.01
CA PRO A 266 7.33 -2.89 8.10
C PRO A 266 8.01 -4.25 8.34
N THR A 267 8.21 -4.60 9.60
CA THR A 267 8.81 -5.87 10.03
C THR A 267 8.42 -6.18 11.48
N VAL A 268 9.09 -7.15 12.12
CA VAL A 268 8.92 -7.48 13.54
C VAL A 268 10.24 -7.49 14.30
N ASP A 269 10.18 -7.16 15.58
CA ASP A 269 11.32 -7.24 16.51
C ASP A 269 11.69 -8.68 16.90
N GLU A 270 12.56 -8.85 17.91
CA GLU A 270 12.98 -10.18 18.39
C GLU A 270 11.84 -10.94 19.07
N GLU A 271 10.91 -10.22 19.70
CA GLU A 271 9.73 -10.77 20.36
C GLU A 271 8.53 -10.94 19.40
N GLY A 272 8.70 -10.63 18.11
CA GLY A 272 7.65 -10.74 17.10
C GLY A 272 6.65 -9.58 17.09
N ARG A 273 6.93 -8.47 17.79
CA ARG A 273 6.08 -7.27 17.81
C ARG A 273 6.33 -6.41 16.57
N PRO A 274 5.29 -5.78 15.99
CA PRO A 274 5.44 -4.91 14.82
C PRO A 274 6.44 -3.76 15.05
N THR A 275 7.31 -3.53 14.07
CA THR A 275 8.28 -2.45 14.05
C THR A 275 8.65 -2.09 12.60
N VAL A 276 9.65 -1.23 12.40
CA VAL A 276 10.25 -0.95 11.09
C VAL A 276 11.71 -1.37 11.05
N LEU A 277 12.21 -1.67 9.85
CA LEU A 277 13.56 -2.25 9.64
C LEU A 277 14.67 -1.41 10.28
N ARG A 278 14.61 -0.08 10.17
CA ARG A 278 15.58 0.80 10.82
C ARG A 278 15.58 0.65 12.33
N ASP A 279 14.40 0.66 12.95
CA ASP A 279 14.28 0.64 14.41
C ASP A 279 14.72 -0.72 14.98
N PHE A 280 14.44 -1.81 14.26
CA PHE A 280 15.02 -3.13 14.55
C PHE A 280 16.55 -3.10 14.54
N ILE A 281 17.18 -2.61 13.47
CA ILE A 281 18.65 -2.54 13.35
C ILE A 281 19.26 -1.68 14.47
N VAL A 282 18.64 -0.53 14.77
CA VAL A 282 19.10 0.37 15.84
C VAL A 282 18.95 -0.28 17.21
N ALA A 283 17.87 -1.02 17.46
CA ALA A 283 17.67 -1.76 18.71
C ALA A 283 18.75 -2.84 18.89
N ARG A 284 19.05 -3.64 17.85
CA ARG A 284 20.16 -4.62 17.86
C ARG A 284 21.50 -3.95 18.20
N GLY A 285 21.78 -2.79 17.59
CA GLY A 285 23.01 -2.05 17.87
C GLY A 285 23.16 -1.60 19.32
N LYS A 286 22.05 -1.25 20.00
CA LYS A 286 22.05 -0.93 21.44
C LYS A 286 22.32 -2.16 22.31
N THR A 287 21.77 -3.32 21.95
CA THR A 287 22.00 -4.57 22.71
C THR A 287 23.47 -5.01 22.67
N LEU A 288 24.13 -4.92 21.51
CA LEU A 288 25.55 -5.24 21.37
C LEU A 288 26.44 -4.24 22.11
N GLY A 289 26.03 -2.96 22.21
CA GLY A 289 26.78 -1.92 22.92
C GLY A 289 26.61 -1.90 24.44
N GLY A 290 25.62 -2.62 24.99
CA GLY A 290 25.39 -2.75 26.43
C GLY A 290 26.08 -3.96 27.07
N ALA A 291 26.70 -4.82 26.25
CA ALA A 291 27.39 -6.04 26.69
C ALA A 291 28.92 -5.86 26.88
N SER A 292 29.40 -4.61 26.89
CA SER A 292 30.82 -4.24 27.08
C SER A 292 31.06 -3.54 28.42
#